data_AF-A0A133XE50-F1
#
_entry.id   AF-A0A133XE50-F1
#
_cell.length_a   1.000
_cell.length_b   1.000
_cell.length_c   1.000
_cell.angle_alpha   90.00
_cell.angle_beta   90.00
_cell.angle_gamma   90.00
#
_symmetry.space_group_name_H-M   'P 1'
#
loop_
_entity.id
_entity.type
_entity.pdbx_description
1 polymer ?
#
loop_
_entity_poly.entity_id
_entity_poly.type
_entity_poly.pdbx_seq_one_letter_code
_entity_poly.pdbx_strand_id
1 'polypeptide(L)' 'MQTQRKPAKTRSPRSQRAPRPEFTAAVRYLDGSRDIFHVRNADDMEDARALVIAELGQLQSIVIAQRRAH' A
#
# COMPACT_ATOMS: atom_id res chain seq x y z
N MET A 1 13.24 -7.52 -47.11
CA MET A 1 13.51 -8.35 -45.91
C MET A 1 13.57 -7.45 -44.68
N GLN A 2 12.55 -7.57 -43.80
CA GLN A 2 12.40 -7.19 -42.37
C GLN A 2 13.05 -5.86 -41.87
N THR A 3 12.31 -4.77 -41.64
CA THR A 3 11.49 -4.37 -40.46
C THR A 3 12.15 -4.52 -39.09
N GLN A 4 12.36 -3.40 -38.36
CA GLN A 4 11.89 -3.30 -36.98
C GLN A 4 11.67 -1.85 -36.52
N ARG A 5 10.44 -1.60 -36.04
CA ARG A 5 9.96 -0.37 -35.43
C ARG A 5 10.33 -0.35 -33.93
N LYS A 6 10.51 0.86 -33.39
CA LYS A 6 10.56 1.15 -31.95
C LYS A 6 9.32 0.59 -31.22
N PRO A 7 9.47 0.14 -29.97
CA PRO A 7 8.65 0.68 -28.88
C PRO A 7 9.52 0.98 -27.64
N ALA A 8 9.55 2.22 -27.16
CA ALA A 8 8.61 2.83 -26.22
C ALA A 8 8.85 2.44 -24.74
N LYS A 9 9.18 3.47 -23.94
CA LYS A 9 9.08 3.58 -22.47
C LYS A 9 10.03 2.70 -21.64
N THR A 10 11.20 3.27 -21.35
CA THR A 10 11.98 2.99 -20.15
C THR A 10 11.12 3.32 -18.92
N ARG A 11 10.29 2.38 -18.49
CA ARG A 11 9.68 2.41 -17.16
C ARG A 11 10.83 2.20 -16.18
N SER A 12 11.10 3.24 -15.39
CA SER A 12 12.14 3.31 -14.37
C SER A 12 12.27 1.99 -13.60
N PRO A 13 13.49 1.53 -13.28
CA PRO A 13 13.66 0.40 -12.38
C PRO A 13 13.09 0.85 -11.05
N ARG A 14 11.88 0.39 -10.72
CA ARG A 14 11.34 0.51 -9.37
C ARG A 14 12.24 -0.40 -8.56
N SER A 15 13.25 0.23 -7.97
CA SER A 15 14.27 -0.37 -7.13
C SER A 15 13.64 -1.53 -6.39
N GLN A 16 14.15 -2.73 -6.65
CA GLN A 16 13.80 -3.97 -5.96
C GLN A 16 14.23 -3.80 -4.51
N ARG A 17 13.50 -2.97 -3.77
CA ARG A 17 13.47 -2.99 -2.33
C ARG A 17 12.97 -4.40 -2.03
N ALA A 18 13.74 -5.16 -1.22
CA ALA A 18 13.38 -6.49 -0.73
C ALA A 18 11.87 -6.60 -0.49
N PRO A 19 11.24 -7.79 -0.61
CA PRO A 19 9.80 -7.99 -0.41
C PRO A 19 9.41 -7.61 1.01
N ARG A 20 9.29 -6.31 1.25
CA ARG A 20 8.83 -5.75 2.51
C ARG A 20 7.36 -6.07 2.55
N PRO A 21 6.85 -6.54 3.71
CA PRO A 21 5.43 -6.79 3.85
C PRO A 21 4.67 -5.51 3.50
N GLU A 22 3.82 -5.59 2.48
CA GLU A 22 2.96 -4.47 2.12
C GLU A 22 1.66 -4.62 2.90
N PHE A 23 1.40 -3.70 3.81
CA PHE A 23 0.14 -3.68 4.55
C PHE A 23 -0.83 -2.72 3.88
N THR A 24 -2.11 -3.10 3.88
CA THR A 24 -3.21 -2.25 3.41
C THR A 24 -4.17 -2.04 4.56
N ALA A 25 -4.54 -0.79 4.82
CA ALA A 25 -5.49 -0.41 5.84
C ALA A 25 -6.76 0.10 5.18
N ALA A 26 -7.87 -0.59 5.41
CA ALA A 26 -9.21 -0.09 5.09
C ALA A 26 -9.77 0.58 6.34
N VAL A 27 -10.12 1.86 6.23
CA VAL A 27 -10.66 2.65 7.33
C VAL A 27 -12.09 3.07 7.04
N ARG A 28 -12.87 3.18 8.12
CA ARG A 28 -14.19 3.78 8.10
C ARG A 28 -14.20 4.91 9.11
N TYR A 29 -14.51 6.12 8.65
CA TYR A 29 -14.64 7.30 9.50
C TYR A 29 -16.01 7.33 10.19
N LEU A 30 -16.14 8.17 11.22
CA LEU A 30 -17.39 8.36 11.95
C LEU A 30 -18.52 8.92 11.07
N ASP A 31 -18.15 9.74 10.07
CA ASP A 31 -19.04 10.28 9.04
C ASP A 31 -19.57 9.21 8.07
N GLY A 32 -19.04 7.99 8.12
CA GLY A 32 -19.43 6.89 7.23
C GLY A 32 -18.60 6.79 5.96
N SER A 33 -17.79 7.81 5.67
CA SER A 33 -16.75 7.80 4.63
C SER A 33 -15.76 6.66 4.83
N ARG A 34 -15.19 6.15 3.73
CA ARG A 34 -14.29 4.99 3.72
C ARG A 34 -13.10 5.25 2.81
N ASP A 35 -11.91 4.92 3.31
CA ASP A 35 -10.67 5.07 2.55
C ASP A 35 -9.77 3.85 2.69
N ILE A 36 -8.86 3.70 1.73
CA ILE A 36 -7.88 2.62 1.69
C ILE A 36 -6.48 3.21 1.61
N PHE A 37 -5.65 2.86 2.58
CA PHE A 37 -4.27 3.33 2.70
C PHE A 37 -3.27 2.18 2.52
N HIS A 38 -2.16 2.47 1.85
CA HIS A 38 -1.04 1.53 1.75
C HIS A 38 0.01 1.87 2.80
N VAL A 39 0.18 0.98 3.77
CA VAL A 39 1.15 1.13 4.85
C VAL A 39 2.43 0.38 4.46
N ARG A 40 3.46 1.13 4.10
CA ARG A 40 4.78 0.61 3.69
C ARG A 40 5.87 0.73 4.74
N ASN A 41 5.56 1.40 5.85
CA ASN A 41 6.48 1.66 6.95
C ASN A 41 6.03 0.97 8.23
N ALA A 42 5.48 -0.23 8.11
CA ALA A 42 5.09 -1.06 9.24
C ALA A 42 5.81 -2.40 9.17
N ASP A 43 6.21 -2.90 10.33
CA ASP A 43 6.86 -4.21 10.47
C ASP A 43 5.80 -5.32 10.67
N ASP A 44 4.71 -5.02 11.38
CA ASP A 44 3.63 -5.96 11.72
C ASP A 44 2.23 -5.33 11.60
N MET A 45 1.17 -6.14 11.70
CA MET A 45 -0.22 -5.66 11.62
C MET A 45 -0.59 -4.67 12.72
N GLU A 46 -0.09 -4.88 13.94
CA GLU A 46 -0.32 -3.99 15.08
C GLU A 46 0.35 -2.63 14.88
N ASP A 47 1.58 -2.64 14.38
CA ASP A 47 2.33 -1.43 14.05
C ASP A 47 1.65 -0.66 12.90
N ALA A 48 1.22 -1.38 11.85
CA ALA A 48 0.45 -0.80 10.75
C ALA A 48 -0.85 -0.15 11.23
N ARG A 49 -1.54 -0.77 12.20
CA ARG A 49 -2.73 -0.20 12.82
C ARG A 49 -2.40 1.06 13.61
N ALA A 50 -1.36 1.04 14.43
CA ALA A 50 -0.93 2.17 15.25
C ALA A 50 -0.59 3.39 14.38
N LEU A 51 0.16 3.18 13.29
CA LEU A 51 0.52 4.25 12.35
C LEU A 51 -0.72 4.90 11.71
N VAL A 52 -1.68 4.09 11.27
CA VAL A 52 -2.90 4.63 10.62
C VAL A 52 -3.76 5.39 11.62
N ILE A 53 -3.86 4.93 12.87
CA ILE A 53 -4.57 5.64 13.93
C ILE A 53 -3.85 6.94 14.31
N ALA A 54 -2.51 6.94 14.37
CA ALA A 54 -1.73 8.13 14.66
C ALA A 54 -1.91 9.22 13.58
N GLU A 55 -1.97 8.82 12.31
CA GLU A 55 -2.10 9.76 11.19
C GLU A 55 -3.55 10.26 10.98
N LEU A 56 -4.55 9.40 11.12
CA LEU A 56 -5.96 9.73 10.79
C LEU A 56 -6.82 10.08 12.03
N GLY A 57 -6.36 9.73 13.23
CA GLY A 57 -7.08 9.98 14.48
C GLY A 57 -8.25 9.03 14.69
N GLN A 58 -9.42 9.58 15.03
CA GLN A 58 -10.60 8.80 15.43
C GLN A 58 -11.31 8.20 14.21
N LEU A 59 -11.29 6.88 14.14
CA LEU A 59 -11.94 6.07 13.11
C LEU A 59 -13.03 5.22 13.76
N GLN A 60 -14.14 4.99 13.04
CA GLN A 60 -15.18 4.06 13.49
C GLN A 60 -14.67 2.63 13.48
N SER A 61 -13.92 2.25 12.45
CA SER A 61 -13.36 0.91 12.29
C SER A 61 -12.13 0.93 11.40
N ILE A 62 -11.19 0.02 11.66
CA ILE A 62 -9.99 -0.18 10.87
C ILE A 62 -9.78 -1.67 10.64
N VAL A 63 -9.45 -2.04 9.40
CA VAL A 63 -9.08 -3.39 9.00
C VAL A 63 -7.71 -3.34 8.34
N ILE A 64 -6.75 -4.11 8.88
CA ILE A 64 -5.41 -4.25 8.30
C ILE A 64 -5.31 -5.60 7.58
N ALA A 65 -4.82 -5.57 6.34
CA ALA A 65 -4.55 -6.76 5.54
C ALA A 65 -3.08 -6.75 5.12
N GLN A 66 -2.36 -7.84 5.37
CA GLN A 66 -1.03 -8.05 4.83
C GLN A 66 -1.12 -8.62 3.42
N ARG A 67 -0.59 -7.90 2.44
CA ARG A 67 -0.44 -8.40 1.08
C ARG A 67 0.82 -9.26 1.04
N ARG A 68 0.63 -10.58 1.02
CA ARG A 68 1.74 -11.52 0.78
C ARG A 68 2.27 -11.30 -0.65
N ALA A 69 3.55 -10.96 -0.76
CA ALA A 69 4.26 -11.04 -2.02
C ALA A 69 4.43 -12.52 -2.38
N HIS A 70 3.86 -12.92 -3.52
CA HIS A 70 3.95 -14.27 -4.07
C HIS A 70 5.18 -14.42 -4.95
#